data_AF-A0A5J4UAY8-F1
#
_entry.id   AF-A0A5J4UAY8-F1
#
_cell.length_a   1.000
_cell.length_b   1.000
_cell.length_c   1.000
_cell.angle_alpha   90.00
_cell.angle_beta   90.00
_cell.angle_gamma   90.00
#
_symmetry.space_group_name_H-M   'P 1'
#
loop_
_entity.id
_entity.type
_entity.pdbx_description
1 polymer ?
#
loop_
_entity_poly.entity_id
_entity_poly.type
_entity_poly.pdbx_seq_one_letter_code
_entity_poly.pdbx_strand_id
1 'polypeptide(L)'
;MQEKNSKTIIEHVKDAMIDTVNSTKIGQQEGNGKAAGINAKRQQITGKLIDLTLMDEDNLCVVDIDIHKDKSIEEIDKIRQNLIDSLPPNVVLVKTAHGGLHIYCNRNYYRLPSNRNVKIAVTDSFDIDVFAQMTKYKIENVQETKELVQNRVVGPNTAIRETKNNQ
;
A
#
# COMPACT_ATOMS: atom_id res chain seq x y z
N MET A 1 17.44 19.91 13.01
CA MET A 1 17.46 20.00 11.54
C MET A 1 16.80 18.72 11.03
N GLN A 2 15.56 18.77 10.55
CA GLN A 2 14.92 17.59 9.96
C GLN A 2 15.66 17.29 8.65
N GLU A 3 16.23 16.10 8.52
CA GLU A 3 16.76 15.63 7.26
C GLU A 3 15.62 15.68 6.23
N LYS A 4 15.83 16.48 5.19
CA LYS A 4 14.94 16.52 4.05
C LYS A 4 15.12 15.17 3.37
N ASN A 5 14.15 14.27 3.53
CA ASN A 5 14.17 12.96 2.90
C ASN A 5 14.26 13.18 1.37
N SER A 6 15.47 13.00 0.82
CA SER A 6 15.80 13.40 -0.55
C SER A 6 15.42 12.34 -1.58
N LYS A 7 15.12 11.14 -1.09
CA LYS A 7 14.67 10.02 -1.90
C LYS A 7 13.18 10.15 -2.24
N THR A 8 12.86 9.76 -3.45
CA THR A 8 11.49 9.65 -3.97
C THR A 8 10.78 8.44 -3.37
N ILE A 9 9.43 8.44 -3.37
CA ILE A 9 8.65 7.28 -2.91
C ILE A 9 9.00 6.02 -3.70
N ILE A 10 9.29 6.14 -5.00
CA ILE A 10 9.70 5.00 -5.83
C ILE A 10 11.00 4.37 -5.31
N GLU A 11 11.97 5.18 -4.90
CA GLU A 11 13.21 4.69 -4.32
C GLU A 11 12.99 3.99 -2.96
N HIS A 12 12.00 4.44 -2.19
CA HIS A 12 11.65 3.83 -0.90
C HIS A 12 10.96 2.46 -1.06
N VAL A 13 10.15 2.30 -2.10
CA VAL A 13 9.32 1.09 -2.26
C VAL A 13 9.95 0.04 -3.16
N LYS A 14 11.09 0.34 -3.78
CA LYS A 14 11.73 -0.53 -4.78
C LYS A 14 11.93 -1.96 -4.29
N ASP A 15 12.47 -2.12 -3.09
CA ASP A 15 12.77 -3.44 -2.51
C ASP A 15 11.54 -4.09 -1.84
N ALA A 16 10.45 -3.34 -1.75
CA ALA A 16 9.14 -3.79 -1.25
C ALA A 16 8.14 -4.11 -2.38
N MET A 17 8.52 -3.89 -3.64
CA MET A 17 7.67 -4.21 -4.79
C MET A 17 7.69 -5.72 -5.08
N ILE A 18 6.52 -6.34 -5.09
CA ILE A 18 6.34 -7.75 -5.40
C ILE A 18 5.51 -7.87 -6.68
N ASP A 19 5.98 -8.68 -7.62
CA ASP A 19 5.22 -9.00 -8.83
C ASP A 19 4.01 -9.85 -8.48
N THR A 20 2.84 -9.47 -8.98
CA THR A 20 1.64 -10.29 -8.85
C THR A 20 1.38 -11.09 -10.11
N VAL A 21 1.16 -12.39 -9.92
CA VAL A 21 0.86 -13.34 -10.99
C VAL A 21 -0.63 -13.68 -10.95
N ASN A 22 -1.26 -13.69 -12.12
CA ASN A 22 -2.71 -13.87 -12.30
C ASN A 22 -3.58 -12.75 -11.70
N SER A 23 -4.81 -12.60 -12.21
CA SER A 23 -5.79 -11.59 -11.75
C SER A 23 -6.22 -11.73 -10.28
N THR A 24 -5.71 -12.74 -9.56
CA THR A 24 -5.94 -12.99 -8.13
C THR A 24 -5.06 -12.12 -7.21
N LYS A 25 -4.10 -11.35 -7.76
CA LYS A 25 -3.21 -10.43 -7.00
C LYS A 25 -2.36 -11.12 -5.91
N ILE A 26 -1.93 -12.36 -6.17
CA ILE A 26 -1.03 -13.08 -5.26
C ILE A 26 0.41 -12.69 -5.61
N GLY A 27 1.19 -12.21 -4.63
CA GLY A 27 2.57 -11.80 -4.82
C GLY A 27 3.54 -12.97 -4.95
N GLN A 28 4.50 -12.85 -5.86
CA GLN A 28 5.68 -13.72 -5.98
C GLN A 28 6.94 -12.86 -5.80
N GLN A 29 7.68 -13.08 -4.72
CA GLN A 29 8.92 -12.36 -4.45
C GLN A 29 10.00 -12.79 -5.45
N GLU A 30 10.73 -11.82 -6.04
CA GLU A 30 11.89 -12.13 -6.89
C GLU A 30 12.95 -12.86 -6.05
N GLY A 31 13.20 -14.12 -6.38
CA GLY A 31 14.23 -14.90 -5.69
C GLY A 31 15.62 -14.41 -6.07
N ASN A 32 16.32 -13.75 -5.15
CA ASN A 32 17.76 -13.45 -5.27
C ASN A 32 18.68 -14.69 -5.13
N GLY A 33 18.14 -15.91 -5.28
CA GLY A 33 18.89 -17.15 -5.19
C GLY A 33 19.17 -17.73 -6.57
N LYS A 34 20.44 -17.78 -6.97
CA LYS A 34 20.92 -18.75 -7.97
C LYS A 34 20.61 -20.16 -7.44
N ALA A 35 19.48 -20.73 -7.85
CA ALA A 35 19.22 -22.15 -7.72
C ALA A 35 18.87 -22.70 -9.11
N ALA A 36 19.71 -23.64 -9.53
CA ALA A 36 19.72 -24.26 -10.83
C ALA A 36 18.42 -25.05 -11.09
N GLY A 37 17.96 -24.98 -12.35
CA GLY A 37 17.18 -26.03 -13.00
C GLY A 37 15.85 -26.40 -12.35
N ILE A 38 14.78 -25.67 -12.70
CA ILE A 38 13.47 -26.23 -13.09
C ILE A 38 12.84 -25.15 -13.98
N ASN A 39 12.24 -25.56 -15.10
CA ASN A 39 11.41 -24.70 -15.95
C ASN A 39 10.17 -24.25 -15.15
N ALA A 40 10.32 -23.28 -14.25
CA ALA A 40 9.20 -22.51 -13.75
C ALA A 40 8.63 -21.79 -14.98
N LYS A 41 7.46 -22.22 -15.48
CA LYS A 41 6.65 -21.43 -16.41
C LYS A 41 6.67 -20.01 -15.84
N ARG A 42 7.29 -19.06 -16.55
CA ARG A 42 7.23 -17.64 -16.18
C ARG A 42 5.75 -17.30 -16.15
N GLN A 43 5.15 -17.34 -14.96
CA GLN A 43 3.75 -16.97 -14.79
C GLN A 43 3.67 -15.50 -15.23
N GLN A 44 2.71 -15.18 -16.09
CA GLN A 44 2.61 -13.83 -16.62
C GLN A 44 2.38 -12.86 -15.46
N ILE A 45 3.29 -11.91 -15.30
CA ILE A 45 3.13 -10.81 -14.36
C ILE A 45 1.92 -10.02 -14.82
N THR A 46 0.92 -9.92 -13.96
CA THR A 46 -0.35 -9.22 -14.24
C THR A 46 -0.45 -7.90 -13.48
N GLY A 47 0.48 -7.63 -12.56
CA GLY A 47 0.53 -6.40 -11.78
C GLY A 47 1.70 -6.39 -10.80
N LYS A 48 1.76 -5.35 -9.96
CA LYS A 48 2.71 -5.21 -8.85
C LYS A 48 1.96 -4.81 -7.58
N LEU A 49 2.40 -5.31 -6.44
CA LEU A 49 1.97 -4.87 -5.12
C LEU A 49 3.15 -4.31 -4.34
N ILE A 50 2.88 -3.50 -3.32
CA ILE A 50 3.90 -3.03 -2.38
C ILE A 50 3.64 -3.73 -1.05
N ASP A 51 4.59 -4.55 -0.63
CA ASP A 51 4.56 -5.21 0.68
C ASP A 51 5.21 -4.30 1.72
N LEU A 52 4.40 -3.61 2.50
CA LEU A 52 4.88 -2.70 3.55
C LEU A 52 5.78 -3.40 4.57
N THR A 53 5.66 -4.73 4.76
CA THR A 53 6.51 -5.47 5.69
C THR A 53 7.96 -5.60 5.22
N LEU A 54 8.19 -5.44 3.91
CA LEU A 54 9.51 -5.44 3.30
C LEU A 54 10.16 -4.05 3.29
N MET A 55 9.44 -3.01 3.72
CA MET A 55 10.02 -1.67 3.85
C MET A 55 10.96 -1.60 5.06
N ASP A 56 12.04 -0.84 4.88
CA ASP A 56 13.00 -0.51 5.93
C ASP A 56 12.49 0.62 6.86
N GLU A 57 11.60 1.47 6.34
CA GLU A 57 11.05 2.64 7.04
C GLU A 57 9.52 2.53 7.19
N ASP A 58 8.98 3.01 8.32
CA ASP A 58 7.55 3.03 8.68
C ASP A 58 6.85 4.35 8.29
N ASN A 59 7.42 5.05 7.31
CA ASN A 59 7.02 6.41 6.97
C ASN A 59 6.14 6.48 5.71
N LEU A 60 5.91 5.36 5.02
CA LEU A 60 4.98 5.31 3.91
C LEU A 60 3.54 5.21 4.42
N CYS A 61 2.64 5.98 3.81
CA CYS A 61 1.21 5.80 3.96
C CYS A 61 0.53 5.75 2.60
N VAL A 62 -0.64 5.12 2.59
CA VAL A 62 -1.53 5.04 1.43
C VAL A 62 -2.79 5.83 1.78
N VAL A 63 -3.10 6.84 1.00
CA VAL A 63 -4.39 7.53 1.03
C VAL A 63 -5.24 6.94 -0.09
N ASP A 64 -6.36 6.33 0.27
CA ASP A 64 -7.35 5.80 -0.66
C ASP A 64 -8.49 6.81 -0.78
N ILE A 65 -8.72 7.28 -1.99
CA ILE A 65 -9.83 8.17 -2.33
C ILE A 65 -10.81 7.39 -3.18
N ASP A 66 -11.95 7.04 -2.59
CA ASP A 66 -13.04 6.35 -3.27
C ASP A 66 -14.06 7.37 -3.77
N ILE A 67 -14.07 7.62 -5.08
CA ILE A 67 -15.02 8.53 -5.71
C ILE A 67 -16.36 7.83 -5.84
N HIS A 68 -17.44 8.50 -5.42
CA HIS A 68 -18.75 7.89 -5.37
C HIS A 68 -19.24 7.51 -6.77
N LYS A 69 -19.83 6.32 -6.87
CA LYS A 69 -20.16 5.67 -8.15
C LYS A 69 -21.47 6.18 -8.78
N ASP A 70 -22.23 6.99 -8.05
CA ASP A 70 -23.43 7.67 -8.53
C ASP A 70 -23.10 8.88 -9.42
N LYS A 71 -21.84 9.32 -9.46
CA LYS A 71 -21.38 10.42 -10.33
C LYS A 71 -21.22 9.98 -11.78
N SER A 72 -21.37 10.92 -12.71
CA SER A 72 -21.08 10.65 -14.13
C SER A 72 -19.59 10.39 -14.37
N ILE A 73 -19.23 9.75 -15.49
CA ILE A 73 -17.82 9.48 -15.84
C ILE A 73 -17.05 10.81 -15.95
N GLU A 74 -17.66 11.82 -16.56
CA GLU A 74 -17.08 13.17 -16.71
C GLU A 74 -16.87 13.85 -15.35
N GLU A 75 -17.81 13.68 -14.42
CA GLU A 75 -17.68 14.20 -13.06
C GLU A 75 -16.58 13.49 -12.28
N ILE A 76 -16.51 12.15 -12.37
CA ILE A 76 -15.44 11.34 -11.75
C ILE A 76 -14.07 11.80 -12.28
N ASP A 77 -13.95 11.98 -13.60
CA ASP A 77 -12.70 12.43 -14.22
C ASP A 77 -12.31 13.84 -13.79
N LYS A 78 -13.29 14.76 -13.68
CA LYS A 78 -13.06 16.12 -13.17
C LYS A 78 -12.62 16.12 -11.71
N ILE A 79 -13.30 15.35 -10.84
CA ILE A 79 -12.93 15.22 -9.42
C ILE A 79 -11.50 14.68 -9.32
N ARG A 80 -11.19 13.60 -10.05
CA ARG A 80 -9.88 12.98 -10.07
C ARG A 80 -8.79 13.95 -10.54
N GLN A 81 -9.02 14.70 -11.62
CA GLN A 81 -8.04 15.67 -12.12
C GLN A 81 -7.80 16.80 -11.12
N ASN A 82 -8.87 17.36 -10.53
CA ASN A 82 -8.74 18.38 -9.50
C ASN A 82 -7.96 17.90 -8.28
N LEU A 83 -8.17 16.65 -7.86
CA LEU A 83 -7.39 16.02 -6.78
C LEU A 83 -5.92 15.95 -7.18
N ILE A 84 -5.59 15.41 -8.36
CA ILE A 84 -4.21 15.29 -8.86
C ILE A 84 -3.51 16.66 -8.90
N ASP A 85 -4.19 17.68 -9.41
CA ASP A 85 -3.64 19.04 -9.55
C ASP A 85 -3.36 19.71 -8.18
N SER A 86 -4.04 19.26 -7.13
CA SER A 86 -3.88 19.77 -5.76
C SER A 86 -2.78 19.05 -4.94
N LEU A 87 -2.25 17.93 -5.44
CA LEU A 87 -1.31 17.11 -4.67
C LEU A 87 0.09 17.70 -4.61
N PRO A 88 0.81 17.53 -3.49
CA PRO A 88 2.20 17.93 -3.40
C PRO A 88 3.08 17.08 -4.34
N PRO A 89 4.27 17.58 -4.71
CA PRO A 89 5.25 16.78 -5.45
C PRO A 89 5.72 15.57 -4.64
N ASN A 90 6.34 14.60 -5.31
CA ASN A 90 6.91 13.37 -4.72
C ASN A 90 5.89 12.41 -4.09
N VAL A 91 4.70 12.32 -4.67
CA VAL A 91 3.73 11.26 -4.39
C VAL A 91 3.68 10.26 -5.55
N VAL A 92 3.29 9.03 -5.28
CA VAL A 92 2.99 8.04 -6.33
C VAL A 92 1.49 7.85 -6.40
N LEU A 93 0.95 7.96 -7.61
CA LEU A 93 -0.49 7.89 -7.89
C LEU A 93 -0.82 6.60 -8.62
N VAL A 94 -1.87 5.92 -8.16
CA VAL A 94 -2.42 4.73 -8.83
C VAL A 94 -3.91 4.92 -8.99
N LYS A 95 -4.41 4.88 -10.22
CA LYS A 95 -5.85 4.86 -10.50
C LYS A 95 -6.42 3.53 -10.03
N THR A 96 -7.49 3.56 -9.24
CA THR A 96 -8.17 2.34 -8.80
C THR A 96 -9.12 1.82 -9.87
N ALA A 97 -9.56 0.56 -9.75
CA ALA A 97 -10.45 -0.07 -10.72
C ALA A 97 -11.77 0.69 -10.93
N HIS A 98 -12.24 1.43 -9.90
CA HIS A 98 -13.51 2.16 -9.93
C HIS A 98 -13.33 3.67 -10.19
N GLY A 99 -12.15 4.10 -10.62
CA GLY A 99 -11.91 5.50 -10.98
C GLY A 99 -11.43 6.40 -9.85
N GLY A 100 -11.34 5.88 -8.62
CA GLY A 100 -10.69 6.56 -7.49
C GLY A 100 -9.16 6.61 -7.61
N LEU A 101 -8.49 6.97 -6.50
CA LEU A 101 -7.04 7.16 -6.44
C LEU A 101 -6.44 6.53 -5.17
N HIS A 102 -5.40 5.72 -5.34
CA HIS A 102 -4.45 5.45 -4.27
C HIS A 102 -3.27 6.42 -4.41
N ILE A 103 -2.95 7.10 -3.32
CA ILE A 103 -1.84 8.04 -3.22
C ILE A 103 -0.86 7.48 -2.20
N TYR A 104 0.33 7.09 -2.67
CA TYR A 104 1.43 6.67 -1.82
C TYR A 104 2.29 7.89 -1.52
N CYS A 105 2.38 8.25 -0.25
CA CYS A 105 3.11 9.43 0.18
C CYS A 105 3.79 9.23 1.52
N ASN A 106 4.77 10.10 1.78
CA ASN A 106 5.46 10.14 3.06
C ASN A 106 4.51 10.73 4.12
N ARG A 107 4.37 10.04 5.24
CA ARG A 107 3.56 10.45 6.38
C ARG A 107 4.15 11.67 7.11
N ASN A 108 5.39 12.05 6.79
CA ASN A 108 6.15 13.13 7.40
C ASN A 108 6.13 13.01 8.94
N TYR A 109 6.30 11.77 9.43
CA TYR A 109 6.26 11.42 10.85
C TYR A 109 4.91 11.66 11.56
N TYR A 110 3.83 12.00 10.85
CA TYR A 110 2.49 12.19 11.42
C TYR A 110 1.97 10.91 12.07
N ARG A 111 1.89 10.83 13.40
CA ARG A 111 1.57 9.55 14.07
C ARG A 111 0.08 9.23 14.08
N LEU A 112 -0.28 8.06 13.55
CA LEU A 112 -1.58 7.45 13.78
C LEU A 112 -1.57 6.69 15.13
N PRO A 113 -2.74 6.58 15.80
CA PRO A 113 -2.83 5.91 17.09
C PRO A 113 -2.55 4.40 17.03
N SER A 114 -2.71 3.77 15.86
CA SER A 114 -2.37 2.36 15.64
C SER A 114 -2.21 2.05 14.14
N ASN A 115 -1.65 0.87 13.83
CA ASN A 115 -1.66 0.31 12.48
C ASN A 115 -3.10 -0.02 12.06
N ARG A 116 -3.79 0.91 11.40
CA ARG A 116 -5.17 0.69 10.94
C ARG A 116 -5.46 1.51 9.69
N ASN A 117 -6.45 1.04 8.93
CA ASN A 117 -7.17 1.91 8.02
C ASN A 117 -8.06 2.86 8.86
N VAL A 118 -8.01 4.15 8.55
CA VAL A 118 -8.79 5.20 9.20
C VAL A 118 -9.59 5.92 8.13
N LYS A 119 -10.92 5.93 8.26
CA LYS A 119 -11.76 6.86 7.50
C LYS A 119 -11.55 8.27 8.04
N ILE A 120 -11.00 9.14 7.19
CA ILE A 120 -10.62 10.51 7.55
C ILE A 120 -11.71 11.50 7.17
N ALA A 121 -12.31 11.33 6.00
CA ALA A 121 -13.34 12.23 5.51
C ALA A 121 -14.37 11.49 4.64
N VAL A 122 -15.61 11.99 4.70
CA VAL A 122 -16.70 11.64 3.79
C VAL A 122 -17.20 12.96 3.24
N THR A 123 -17.30 13.04 1.92
CA THR A 123 -17.86 14.20 1.21
C THR A 123 -19.07 13.76 0.40
N ASP A 124 -19.73 14.68 -0.29
CA ASP A 124 -20.85 14.35 -1.18
C ASP A 124 -20.41 13.64 -2.48
N SER A 125 -19.10 13.57 -2.73
CA SER A 125 -18.54 13.11 -4.01
C SER A 125 -17.48 12.02 -3.88
N PHE A 126 -16.81 11.93 -2.73
CA PHE A 126 -15.77 10.95 -2.48
C PHE A 126 -15.50 10.78 -0.98
N ASP A 127 -14.97 9.62 -0.63
CA ASP A 127 -14.46 9.30 0.70
C ASP A 127 -12.93 9.33 0.70
N ILE A 128 -12.34 9.62 1.86
CA ILE A 128 -10.89 9.54 2.08
C ILE A 128 -10.63 8.58 3.23
N ASP A 129 -9.94 7.49 2.94
CA ASP A 129 -9.43 6.54 3.90
C ASP A 129 -7.89 6.58 3.89
N VAL A 130 -7.25 6.46 5.05
CA VAL A 130 -5.79 6.43 5.19
C VAL A 130 -5.35 5.13 5.81
N PHE A 131 -4.37 4.47 5.20
CA PHE A 131 -3.71 3.29 5.71
C PHE A 131 -2.23 3.56 5.93
N ALA A 132 -1.74 3.31 7.14
CA ALA A 132 -0.32 3.37 7.44
C ALA A 132 0.08 2.27 8.44
N GLN A 133 1.32 1.80 8.31
CA GLN A 133 1.98 0.99 9.32
C GLN A 133 2.78 1.92 10.23
N MET A 134 2.43 1.96 11.51
CA MET A 134 3.10 2.74 12.56
C MET A 134 4.23 1.97 13.24
N THR A 135 4.07 0.65 13.38
CA THR A 135 5.10 -0.22 13.96
C THR A 135 5.17 -1.52 13.18
N LYS A 136 6.39 -1.95 12.84
CA LYS A 136 6.62 -3.23 12.15
C LYS A 136 6.48 -4.40 13.13
N TYR A 137 6.95 -4.22 14.35
CA TYR A 137 6.96 -5.24 15.40
C TYR A 137 5.94 -4.93 16.50
N LYS A 138 5.39 -5.99 17.12
CA LYS A 138 4.51 -5.83 18.28
C LYS A 138 5.31 -5.22 19.43
N ILE A 139 4.66 -4.33 20.17
CA ILE A 139 5.18 -3.76 21.40
C ILE A 139 4.50 -4.43 22.58
N GLU A 140 5.27 -5.10 23.42
CA GLU A 140 4.83 -5.72 24.67
C GLU A 140 5.67 -5.15 25.81
N ASN A 141 5.03 -4.69 26.89
CA ASN A 141 5.72 -4.07 28.02
C ASN A 141 6.71 -2.95 27.62
N VAL A 142 6.34 -2.13 26.62
CA VAL A 142 7.15 -1.02 26.07
C VAL A 142 8.43 -1.49 25.33
N GLN A 143 8.56 -2.79 25.05
CA GLN A 143 9.64 -3.35 24.23
C GLN A 143 9.11 -3.91 22.92
N GLU A 144 9.84 -3.66 21.83
CA GLU A 144 9.58 -4.32 20.55
C GLU A 144 9.94 -5.81 20.65
N THR A 145 9.03 -6.65 20.18
CA THR A 145 9.23 -8.09 20.05
C THR A 145 9.81 -8.41 18.66
N LYS A 146 10.06 -9.70 18.37
CA LYS A 146 10.38 -10.16 17.00
C LYS A 146 9.13 -10.48 16.18
N GLU A 147 7.93 -10.38 16.76
CA GLU A 147 6.68 -10.69 16.09
C GLU A 147 6.22 -9.51 15.25
N LEU A 148 5.91 -9.76 13.97
CA LEU A 148 5.36 -8.74 13.08
C LEU A 148 3.95 -8.33 13.52
N VAL A 149 3.65 -7.04 13.45
CA VAL A 149 2.28 -6.56 13.61
C VAL A 149 1.48 -6.97 12.40
N GLN A 150 0.49 -7.84 12.60
CA GLN A 150 -0.53 -8.07 11.60
C GLN A 150 -1.41 -6.83 11.50
N ASN A 151 -1.25 -6.08 10.40
CA ASN A 151 -2.15 -5.00 10.05
C ASN A 151 -3.52 -5.62 9.75
N ARG A 152 -4.45 -5.55 10.71
CA ARG A 152 -5.85 -5.95 10.49
C ARG A 152 -6.52 -4.92 9.58
N VAL A 153 -6.27 -5.03 8.28
CA VAL A 153 -7.09 -4.38 7.23
C VAL A 153 -8.48 -5.04 7.20
N VAL A 154 -8.53 -6.32 7.59
CA VAL A 154 -9.74 -7.12 7.67
C VAL A 154 -10.37 -7.03 9.06
N GLY A 155 -11.70 -6.98 9.08
CA GLY A 155 -12.47 -6.90 10.32
C GLY A 155 -12.26 -8.12 11.23
N PRO A 156 -12.66 -8.02 12.51
CA PRO A 156 -12.69 -9.17 13.40
C PRO A 156 -13.53 -10.30 12.76
N ASN A 157 -13.05 -11.55 12.90
CA ASN A 157 -13.65 -12.78 12.33
C ASN A 157 -13.51 -12.97 10.81
N THR A 158 -12.71 -12.17 10.10
CA THR A 158 -12.35 -12.49 8.72
C THR A 158 -11.26 -13.58 8.69
N ALA A 159 -11.50 -14.65 7.93
CA ALA A 159 -10.50 -15.68 7.70
C ALA A 159 -9.39 -15.17 6.77
N ILE A 160 -8.15 -15.12 7.28
CA ILE A 160 -6.97 -14.84 6.47
C ILE A 160 -6.45 -16.17 5.93
N ARG A 161 -6.40 -16.33 4.61
CA ARG A 161 -5.80 -17.51 3.98
C ARG A 161 -4.35 -17.19 3.62
N GLU A 162 -3.41 -17.71 4.39
CA GLU A 162 -2.01 -17.74 3.98
C GLU A 162 -1.83 -18.81 2.89
N THR A 163 -1.44 -18.39 1.69
CA THR A 163 -0.98 -19.31 0.65
C THR A 163 0.53 -19.45 0.77
N LYS A 164 1.00 -20.57 1.33
CA LYS A 164 2.42 -20.93 1.25
C LYS A 164 2.71 -21.42 -0.17
N ASN A 165 3.69 -20.83 -0.83
CA ASN A 165 4.26 -21.47 -2.01
C ASN A 165 4.95 -22.75 -1.54
N ASN A 166 4.41 -23.90 -1.89
CA ASN A 166 5.12 -25.16 -1.74
C ASN A 166 6.35 -25.08 -2.66
N GLN A 167 7.54 -25.07 -2.05
CA GLN A 167 8.80 -25.32 -2.75
C GLN A 167 8.80 -26.71 -3.37
#